data_AF-A0A2D3WN81-F1
#
_entry.id   AF-A0A2D3WN81-F1
#
_cell.length_a   1.000
_cell.length_b   1.000
_cell.length_c   1.000
_cell.angle_alpha   90.00
_cell.angle_beta   90.00
_cell.angle_gamma   90.00
#
_symmetry.space_group_name_H-M   'P 1'
#
loop_
_entity.id
_entity.type
_entity.pdbx_description
1 polymer ?
#
loop_
_entity_poly.entity_id
_entity_poly.type
_entity_poly.pdbx_seq_one_letter_code
_entity_poly.pdbx_strand_id
1 'polypeptide(L)'
;MSTCDKENGFAAKLNSVYGWLTELMPSLSALLGIVDSKDEIIAAADEATEASSEAQLRVWEAQAKMLTADSYANELSGVLVKIYSSNGDGTFSSVDSDEYSALHWAGVLETLGTGGTVLELDLAPKLGGALDCNLKTINKSAVRQIIDASVSAGTHTFDYANGDMQQLTVTGNMAIAFSGFPAGQVSAFIIDAVNWGSYTVTHPVGMLFGNGEAPIYTSAGTDRLLVTCDKDGIFTLSVTEQNIKAVVA
;
A
#
# COMPACT_ATOMS: atom_id res chain seq x y z
N MET A 1 -73.18 -80.92 -65.50
CA MET A 1 -72.20 -80.32 -64.58
C MET A 1 -72.75 -78.95 -64.21
N SER A 2 -73.36 -78.85 -63.03
CA SER A 2 -74.30 -77.78 -62.66
C SER A 2 -73.55 -76.48 -62.37
N THR A 3 -74.12 -75.34 -62.76
CA THR A 3 -73.63 -74.00 -62.37
C THR A 3 -73.55 -73.84 -60.85
N CYS A 4 -74.34 -74.62 -60.09
CA CYS A 4 -74.33 -74.66 -58.63
C CYS A 4 -73.01 -75.24 -58.05
N ASP A 5 -72.32 -76.14 -58.75
CA ASP A 5 -71.05 -76.71 -58.27
C ASP A 5 -69.90 -75.69 -58.36
N LYS A 6 -70.01 -74.70 -59.27
CA LYS A 6 -69.01 -73.64 -59.43
C LYS A 6 -69.11 -72.56 -58.33
N GLU A 7 -70.32 -72.23 -57.88
CA GLU A 7 -70.54 -71.25 -56.81
C GLU A 7 -70.09 -71.77 -55.43
N ASN A 8 -70.38 -73.06 -55.14
CA ASN A 8 -69.91 -73.71 -53.91
C ASN A 8 -68.37 -73.81 -53.87
N GLY A 9 -67.73 -74.04 -55.01
CA GLY A 9 -66.27 -74.04 -55.11
C GLY A 9 -65.65 -72.65 -54.91
N PHE A 10 -66.33 -71.58 -55.31
CA PHE A 10 -65.86 -70.21 -55.12
C PHE A 10 -65.98 -69.77 -53.65
N ALA A 11 -67.11 -70.04 -53.00
CA ALA A 11 -67.30 -69.73 -51.58
C ALA A 11 -66.30 -70.49 -50.68
N ALA A 12 -66.01 -71.76 -50.99
CA ALA A 12 -65.01 -72.55 -50.28
C ALA A 12 -63.59 -71.96 -50.43
N LYS A 13 -63.24 -71.50 -51.64
CA LYS A 13 -61.96 -70.80 -51.88
C LYS A 13 -61.90 -69.47 -51.13
N LEU A 14 -62.99 -68.71 -51.09
CA LEU A 14 -63.04 -67.44 -50.38
C LEU A 14 -62.86 -67.63 -48.87
N ASN A 15 -63.55 -68.60 -48.27
CA ASN A 15 -63.39 -68.93 -46.85
C ASN A 15 -61.98 -69.42 -46.51
N SER A 16 -61.36 -70.20 -47.41
CA SER A 16 -59.97 -70.62 -47.26
C SER A 16 -59.00 -69.44 -47.28
N VAL A 17 -59.24 -68.46 -48.16
CA VAL A 17 -58.42 -67.23 -48.23
C VAL A 17 -58.61 -66.36 -46.99
N TYR A 18 -59.85 -66.22 -46.50
CA TYR A 18 -60.13 -65.51 -45.26
C TYR A 18 -59.46 -66.16 -44.04
N GLY A 19 -59.51 -67.49 -43.94
CA GLY A 19 -58.84 -68.25 -42.89
C GLY A 19 -57.33 -67.98 -42.87
N TRP A 20 -56.69 -68.06 -44.04
CA TRP A 20 -55.26 -67.74 -44.19
C TRP A 20 -54.93 -66.29 -43.83
N LEU A 21 -55.79 -65.33 -44.21
CA LEU A 21 -55.63 -63.93 -43.82
C LEU A 21 -55.74 -63.74 -42.30
N THR A 22 -56.71 -64.37 -41.64
CA THR A 22 -56.84 -64.29 -40.17
C THR A 22 -55.67 -64.92 -39.42
N GLU A 23 -55.02 -65.93 -39.99
CA GLU A 23 -53.82 -66.54 -39.42
C GLU A 23 -52.55 -65.70 -39.68
N LEU A 24 -52.48 -65.02 -40.83
CA LEU A 24 -51.34 -64.17 -41.18
C LEU A 24 -51.32 -62.84 -40.44
N MET A 25 -52.48 -62.22 -40.18
CA MET A 25 -52.53 -60.87 -39.62
C MET A 25 -51.83 -60.73 -38.24
N PRO A 26 -51.97 -61.68 -37.29
CA PRO A 26 -51.21 -61.66 -36.04
C PRO A 26 -49.69 -61.76 -36.25
N SER A 27 -49.25 -62.59 -37.21
CA SER A 27 -47.83 -62.74 -37.54
C SER A 27 -47.25 -61.47 -38.16
N LEU A 28 -48.03 -60.78 -38.99
CA LEU A 28 -47.66 -59.49 -39.58
C LEU A 28 -47.60 -58.38 -38.54
N SER A 29 -48.54 -58.36 -37.58
CA SER A 29 -48.52 -57.41 -36.46
C SER A 29 -47.34 -57.62 -35.53
N ALA A 30 -46.97 -58.87 -35.24
CA ALA A 30 -45.78 -59.20 -34.45
C ALA A 30 -44.49 -58.80 -35.18
N LEU A 31 -44.42 -59.03 -36.50
CA LEU A 31 -43.30 -58.60 -37.33
C LEU A 31 -43.15 -57.08 -37.35
N LEU A 32 -44.27 -56.34 -37.48
CA LEU A 32 -44.24 -54.88 -37.47
C LEU A 32 -43.77 -54.32 -36.11
N GLY A 33 -44.22 -54.92 -34.99
CA GLY A 33 -43.72 -54.55 -33.66
C GLY A 33 -42.22 -54.82 -33.46
N ILE A 34 -41.66 -55.84 -34.12
CA ILE A 34 -40.20 -56.07 -34.14
C ILE A 34 -39.48 -54.96 -34.91
N VAL A 35 -40.04 -54.50 -36.04
CA VAL A 35 -39.48 -53.39 -36.82
C VAL A 35 -39.49 -52.09 -36.00
N ASP A 36 -40.59 -51.76 -35.32
CA ASP A 36 -40.66 -50.58 -34.45
C ASP A 36 -39.62 -50.64 -33.32
N SER A 37 -39.45 -51.81 -32.69
CA SER A 37 -38.44 -52.00 -31.64
C SER A 37 -36.99 -51.86 -32.13
N LYS A 38 -36.74 -52.16 -33.42
CA LYS A 38 -35.40 -52.03 -34.00
C LYS A 38 -35.00 -50.57 -34.14
N ASP A 39 -35.93 -49.72 -34.55
CA ASP A 39 -35.67 -48.28 -34.72
C ASP A 39 -35.40 -47.62 -33.35
N GLU A 40 -36.13 -48.02 -32.30
CA GLU A 40 -35.86 -47.58 -30.92
C GLU A 40 -34.47 -48.03 -30.42
N ILE A 41 -34.06 -49.27 -30.70
CA ILE A 41 -32.73 -49.78 -30.33
C ILE A 41 -31.62 -49.01 -31.04
N ILE A 42 -31.81 -48.70 -32.33
CA ILE A 42 -30.84 -47.91 -33.10
C ILE A 42 -30.71 -46.51 -32.52
N ALA A 43 -31.83 -45.84 -32.25
CA ALA A 43 -31.83 -44.50 -31.65
C ALA A 43 -31.12 -44.47 -30.29
N ALA A 44 -31.38 -45.47 -29.43
CA ALA A 44 -30.70 -45.59 -28.14
C ALA A 44 -29.19 -45.84 -28.26
N ALA A 45 -28.76 -46.60 -29.28
CA ALA A 45 -27.34 -46.85 -29.55
C ALA A 45 -26.62 -45.59 -30.06
N ASP A 46 -27.28 -44.80 -30.90
CA ASP A 46 -26.77 -43.52 -31.39
C ASP A 46 -26.63 -42.52 -30.24
N GLU A 47 -27.67 -42.37 -29.40
CA GLU A 47 -27.64 -41.51 -28.20
C GLU A 47 -26.52 -41.94 -27.23
N ALA A 48 -26.34 -43.24 -27.00
CA ALA A 48 -25.26 -43.74 -26.15
C ALA A 48 -23.87 -43.44 -26.74
N THR A 49 -23.72 -43.51 -28.07
CA THR A 49 -22.47 -43.20 -28.77
C THR A 49 -22.14 -41.71 -28.68
N GLU A 50 -23.16 -40.84 -28.85
CA GLU A 50 -23.04 -39.39 -28.69
C GLU A 50 -22.67 -39.03 -27.23
N ALA A 51 -23.40 -39.57 -26.26
CA ALA A 51 -23.14 -39.34 -24.84
C ALA A 51 -21.73 -39.79 -24.42
N SER A 52 -21.25 -40.92 -24.93
CA SER A 52 -19.87 -41.38 -24.70
C SER A 52 -18.84 -40.42 -25.29
N SER A 53 -19.10 -39.89 -26.48
CA SER A 53 -18.20 -38.94 -27.16
C SER A 53 -18.15 -37.60 -26.42
N GLU A 54 -19.29 -37.08 -25.97
CA GLU A 54 -19.34 -35.88 -25.14
C GLU A 54 -18.63 -36.07 -23.80
N ALA A 55 -18.81 -37.23 -23.16
CA ALA A 55 -18.12 -37.53 -21.91
C ALA A 55 -16.60 -37.50 -22.08
N GLN A 56 -16.08 -38.05 -23.19
CA GLN A 56 -14.65 -37.99 -23.51
C GLN A 56 -14.15 -36.56 -23.73
N LEU A 57 -14.90 -35.74 -24.50
CA LEU A 57 -14.55 -34.33 -24.71
C LEU A 57 -14.47 -33.56 -23.39
N ARG A 58 -15.44 -33.75 -22.49
CA ARG A 58 -15.44 -33.10 -21.16
C ARG A 58 -14.26 -33.52 -20.30
N VAL A 59 -13.83 -34.78 -20.36
CA VAL A 59 -12.63 -35.26 -19.66
C VAL A 59 -11.39 -34.55 -20.19
N TRP A 60 -11.24 -34.41 -21.50
CA TRP A 60 -10.09 -33.71 -22.08
C TRP A 60 -10.12 -32.21 -21.78
N GLU A 61 -11.27 -31.55 -21.82
CA GLU A 61 -11.39 -30.15 -21.39
C GLU A 61 -11.00 -29.96 -19.91
N ALA A 62 -11.41 -30.88 -19.04
CA ALA A 62 -11.03 -30.86 -17.64
C ALA A 62 -9.51 -31.03 -17.47
N GLN A 63 -8.89 -31.91 -18.25
CA GLN A 63 -7.45 -32.12 -18.25
C GLN A 63 -6.69 -30.87 -18.74
N ALA A 64 -7.17 -30.19 -19.78
CA ALA A 64 -6.59 -28.93 -20.24
C ALA A 64 -6.63 -27.83 -19.15
N LYS A 65 -7.75 -27.73 -18.41
CA LYS A 65 -7.86 -26.82 -17.25
C LYS A 65 -6.89 -27.18 -16.13
N MET A 66 -6.71 -28.48 -15.86
CA MET A 66 -5.73 -28.95 -14.87
C MET A 66 -4.30 -28.58 -15.25
N LEU A 67 -3.91 -28.77 -16.52
CA LEU A 67 -2.58 -28.38 -17.03
C LEU A 67 -2.37 -26.86 -16.94
N THR A 68 -3.41 -26.08 -17.24
CA THR A 68 -3.37 -24.62 -17.08
C THR A 68 -3.18 -24.22 -15.61
N ALA A 69 -3.92 -24.84 -14.70
CA ALA A 69 -3.77 -24.59 -13.26
C ALA A 69 -2.38 -24.98 -12.73
N ASP A 70 -1.81 -26.08 -13.23
CA ASP A 70 -0.45 -26.50 -12.90
C ASP A 70 0.58 -25.45 -13.37
N SER A 71 0.43 -24.92 -14.58
CA SER A 71 1.27 -23.84 -15.10
C SER A 71 1.16 -22.57 -14.24
N TYR A 72 -0.04 -22.18 -13.81
CA TYR A 72 -0.23 -21.06 -12.86
C TYR A 72 0.49 -21.27 -11.53
N ALA A 73 0.64 -22.52 -11.08
CA ALA A 73 1.33 -22.82 -9.83
C ALA A 73 2.85 -22.88 -10.01
N ASN A 74 3.34 -23.51 -11.09
CA ASN A 74 4.66 -24.14 -11.10
C ASN A 74 5.64 -23.66 -12.18
N GLU A 75 5.28 -22.74 -13.09
CA GLU A 75 6.27 -22.24 -14.06
C GLU A 75 7.45 -21.57 -13.36
N LEU A 76 8.66 -21.79 -13.89
CA LEU A 76 9.89 -21.23 -13.33
C LEU A 76 9.95 -19.70 -13.49
N SER A 77 10.83 -19.06 -12.72
CA SER A 77 11.07 -17.62 -12.84
C SER A 77 11.48 -17.22 -14.27
N GLY A 78 10.93 -16.11 -14.75
CA GLY A 78 11.08 -15.65 -16.14
C GLY A 78 10.23 -16.35 -17.20
N VAL A 79 9.48 -17.40 -16.87
CA VAL A 79 8.59 -18.12 -17.81
C VAL A 79 7.14 -17.73 -17.57
N LEU A 80 6.42 -17.36 -18.64
CA LEU A 80 5.00 -17.01 -18.60
C LEU A 80 4.13 -18.25 -18.43
N VAL A 81 2.96 -18.08 -17.81
CA VAL A 81 1.97 -19.16 -17.65
C VAL A 81 1.45 -19.60 -19.01
N LYS A 82 1.31 -20.91 -19.21
CA LYS A 82 0.75 -21.53 -20.41
C LYS A 82 -0.73 -21.84 -20.22
N ILE A 83 -1.54 -21.39 -21.16
CA ILE A 83 -2.96 -21.72 -21.24
C ILE A 83 -3.14 -22.88 -22.19
N TYR A 84 -3.64 -24.00 -21.68
CA TYR A 84 -3.85 -25.23 -22.44
C TYR A 84 -5.29 -25.34 -22.95
N SER A 85 -5.44 -25.81 -24.19
CA SER A 85 -6.71 -26.16 -24.82
C SER A 85 -6.69 -27.60 -25.32
N SER A 86 -7.83 -28.30 -25.24
CA SER A 86 -7.98 -29.62 -25.84
C SER A 86 -8.24 -29.52 -27.34
N ASN A 87 -7.62 -30.39 -28.13
CA ASN A 87 -7.84 -30.47 -29.57
C ASN A 87 -8.96 -31.45 -29.97
N GLY A 88 -9.63 -32.09 -29.00
CA GLY A 88 -10.72 -33.05 -29.25
C GLY A 88 -10.27 -34.43 -29.75
N ASP A 89 -8.97 -34.72 -29.76
CA ASP A 89 -8.37 -36.00 -30.18
C ASP A 89 -7.47 -36.62 -29.09
N GLY A 90 -7.62 -36.15 -27.84
CA GLY A 90 -6.76 -36.52 -26.72
C GLY A 90 -5.41 -35.81 -26.68
N THR A 91 -5.14 -34.88 -27.61
CA THR A 91 -3.97 -34.00 -27.57
C THR A 91 -4.31 -32.60 -27.07
N PHE A 92 -3.28 -31.84 -26.70
CA PHE A 92 -3.39 -30.50 -26.13
C PHE A 92 -2.48 -29.52 -26.86
N SER A 93 -2.95 -28.29 -27.04
CA SER A 93 -2.17 -27.15 -27.50
C SER A 93 -2.01 -26.12 -26.37
N SER A 94 -0.96 -25.32 -26.41
CA SER A 94 -0.69 -24.27 -25.42
C SER A 94 -0.32 -22.95 -26.06
N VAL A 95 -0.73 -21.86 -25.44
CA VAL A 95 -0.26 -20.50 -25.74
C VAL A 95 0.27 -19.85 -24.46
N ASP A 96 1.30 -19.01 -24.59
CA ASP A 96 1.79 -18.22 -23.46
C ASP A 96 0.76 -17.12 -23.13
N SER A 97 0.53 -16.90 -21.85
CA SER A 97 -0.26 -15.79 -21.31
C SER A 97 0.61 -14.55 -21.08
N ASP A 98 -0.01 -13.45 -20.63
CA ASP A 98 0.69 -12.25 -20.18
C ASP A 98 1.01 -12.27 -18.66
N GLU A 99 0.81 -13.41 -18.00
CA GLU A 99 0.93 -13.55 -16.55
C GLU A 99 2.06 -14.50 -16.15
N TYR A 100 2.63 -14.27 -14.95
CA TYR A 100 3.63 -15.15 -14.34
C TYR A 100 3.01 -16.04 -13.25
N SER A 101 3.60 -17.22 -13.03
CA SER A 101 3.13 -18.19 -12.04
C SER A 101 3.29 -17.71 -10.59
N ALA A 102 2.61 -18.38 -9.66
CA ALA A 102 2.81 -18.16 -8.23
C ALA A 102 4.26 -18.44 -7.79
N LEU A 103 4.88 -19.50 -8.34
CA LEU A 103 6.28 -19.83 -8.09
C LEU A 103 7.24 -18.72 -8.55
N HIS A 104 6.97 -18.08 -9.69
CA HIS A 104 7.74 -16.91 -10.15
C HIS A 104 7.71 -15.79 -9.09
N TRP A 105 6.52 -15.40 -8.63
CA TRP A 105 6.38 -14.31 -7.65
C TRP A 105 7.01 -14.66 -6.29
N ALA A 106 6.92 -15.92 -5.87
CA ALA A 106 7.62 -16.39 -4.67
C ALA A 106 9.14 -16.23 -4.80
N GLY A 107 9.72 -16.59 -5.96
CA GLY A 107 11.15 -16.42 -6.24
C GLY A 107 11.61 -14.95 -6.37
N VAL A 108 10.76 -14.08 -6.93
CA VAL A 108 11.03 -12.63 -6.98
C VAL A 108 11.14 -12.04 -5.57
N LEU A 109 10.26 -12.46 -4.66
CA LEU A 109 10.30 -12.02 -3.26
C LEU A 109 11.59 -12.46 -2.55
N GLU A 110 12.04 -13.70 -2.77
CA GLU A 110 13.30 -14.21 -2.21
C GLU A 110 14.52 -13.47 -2.77
N THR A 111 14.52 -13.15 -4.07
CA THR A 111 15.59 -12.40 -4.72
C THR A 111 15.64 -10.96 -4.21
N LEU A 112 14.48 -10.31 -4.03
CA LEU A 112 14.39 -8.97 -3.44
C LEU A 112 14.78 -8.98 -1.95
N GLY A 113 14.50 -10.05 -1.21
CA GLY A 113 14.88 -10.20 0.19
C GLY A 113 16.38 -10.46 0.40
N THR A 114 17.07 -11.01 -0.59
CA THR A 114 18.49 -11.40 -0.47
C THR A 114 19.46 -10.39 -1.10
N GLY A 115 18.99 -9.55 -2.05
CA GLY A 115 19.83 -8.57 -2.75
C GLY A 115 19.25 -7.16 -2.86
N GLY A 116 17.97 -6.95 -2.53
CA GLY A 116 17.44 -5.61 -2.28
C GLY A 116 17.94 -5.18 -0.91
N THR A 117 18.49 -3.98 -0.81
CA THR A 117 18.53 -3.27 0.48
C THR A 117 17.20 -3.52 1.13
N VAL A 118 17.20 -4.20 2.28
CA VAL A 118 16.07 -4.24 3.19
C VAL A 118 15.51 -2.82 3.14
N LEU A 119 14.26 -2.66 2.68
CA LEU A 119 13.52 -1.46 3.05
C LEU A 119 13.41 -1.62 4.55
N GLU A 120 14.48 -1.20 5.25
CA GLU A 120 14.51 -1.18 6.69
C GLU A 120 13.33 -0.28 7.00
N LEU A 121 12.32 -0.89 7.60
CA LEU A 121 11.29 -0.15 8.26
C LEU A 121 12.07 0.75 9.20
N ASP A 122 12.14 2.04 8.87
CA ASP A 122 12.98 3.02 9.55
C ASP A 122 12.42 3.19 10.97
N LEU A 123 12.88 2.30 11.83
CA LEU A 123 12.59 2.24 13.24
C LEU A 123 13.75 2.85 14.03
N ALA A 124 14.77 3.44 13.39
CA ALA A 124 15.81 4.26 14.02
C ALA A 124 16.79 4.94 13.01
N PRO A 125 16.94 6.27 13.03
CA PRO A 125 16.21 7.22 13.86
C PRO A 125 14.78 7.40 13.35
N LYS A 126 13.85 6.84 14.13
CA LYS A 126 12.39 6.97 14.02
C LYS A 126 12.04 8.41 13.69
N LEU A 127 10.97 8.64 12.93
CA LEU A 127 10.22 9.88 13.07
C LEU A 127 9.96 10.12 14.58
N GLY A 128 10.71 11.05 15.20
CA GLY A 128 10.73 11.31 16.65
C GLY A 128 12.06 11.01 17.40
N GLY A 129 13.06 10.39 16.76
CA GLY A 129 14.45 10.35 17.25
C GLY A 129 15.15 11.69 17.03
N ALA A 130 16.34 11.87 17.63
CA ALA A 130 17.15 13.04 17.32
C ALA A 130 17.43 13.06 15.81
N LEU A 131 16.87 14.03 15.10
CA LEU A 131 17.22 14.30 13.70
C LEU A 131 18.72 14.60 13.68
N ASP A 132 19.53 13.63 13.22
CA ASP A 132 20.92 13.88 12.92
C ASP A 132 20.97 14.77 11.69
N CYS A 133 20.99 16.06 11.94
CA CYS A 133 21.03 17.03 10.87
C CYS A 133 22.45 17.22 10.32
N ASN A 134 23.38 16.29 10.56
CA ASN A 134 24.77 16.35 10.12
C ASN A 134 25.42 17.71 10.46
N LEU A 135 25.23 18.13 11.71
CA LEU A 135 25.65 19.45 12.24
C LEU A 135 25.03 20.68 11.54
N LYS A 136 23.96 20.52 10.76
CA LYS A 136 23.21 21.64 10.14
C LYS A 136 21.87 21.83 10.82
N THR A 137 21.41 23.06 11.03
CA THR A 137 20.12 23.29 11.69
C THR A 137 18.97 23.09 10.69
N ILE A 138 18.05 22.14 10.93
CA ILE A 138 16.75 22.12 10.23
C ILE A 138 15.88 23.20 10.88
N ASN A 139 15.93 24.40 10.30
CA ASN A 139 15.31 25.61 10.83
C ASN A 139 13.95 25.87 10.17
N LYS A 140 12.93 26.15 11.00
CA LYS A 140 12.09 27.33 10.76
C LYS A 140 11.48 28.01 12.01
N SER A 141 11.58 27.45 13.23
CA SER A 141 10.93 28.06 14.41
C SER A 141 11.46 27.73 15.82
N ALA A 142 12.56 27.00 16.00
CA ALA A 142 13.17 26.82 17.33
C ALA A 142 14.47 27.65 17.34
N VAL A 143 14.61 28.79 18.02
CA VAL A 143 14.17 29.13 19.38
C VAL A 143 14.31 27.89 20.27
N ARG A 144 15.55 27.47 20.50
CA ARG A 144 15.83 26.72 21.72
C ARG A 144 15.73 27.72 22.87
N GLN A 145 14.50 28.07 23.28
CA GLN A 145 14.25 28.67 24.58
C GLN A 145 14.62 27.62 25.61
N ILE A 146 15.88 27.60 25.99
CA ILE A 146 16.38 26.66 26.98
C ILE A 146 16.48 27.47 28.26
N ILE A 147 15.41 27.30 29.04
CA ILE A 147 15.28 27.62 30.45
C ILE A 147 14.98 29.10 30.72
N ASP A 148 13.76 29.34 31.21
CA ASP A 148 13.43 30.57 31.91
C ASP A 148 14.23 30.60 33.22
N ALA A 149 15.09 31.60 33.35
CA ALA A 149 15.80 31.86 34.60
C ALA A 149 15.12 32.99 35.37
N SER A 150 15.24 32.94 36.70
CA SER A 150 14.90 34.05 37.58
C SER A 150 16.09 34.39 38.45
N VAL A 151 16.48 35.67 38.50
CA VAL A 151 17.61 36.15 39.29
C VAL A 151 17.17 37.31 40.17
N SER A 152 17.51 37.25 41.46
CA SER A 152 17.19 38.29 42.44
C SER A 152 18.36 39.22 42.74
N ALA A 153 19.61 38.78 42.53
CA ALA A 153 20.81 39.60 42.61
C ALA A 153 22.02 38.88 41.99
N GLY A 154 23.10 39.61 41.73
CA GLY A 154 24.38 39.04 41.27
C GLY A 154 24.56 39.04 39.76
N THR A 155 25.46 38.19 39.26
CA THR A 155 25.76 38.09 37.82
C THR A 155 25.02 36.90 37.20
N HIS A 156 24.27 37.14 36.14
CA HIS A 156 23.72 36.10 35.28
C HIS A 156 24.57 35.98 34.01
N THR A 157 25.02 34.77 33.70
CA THR A 157 25.79 34.49 32.48
C THR A 157 24.89 33.82 31.45
N PHE A 158 24.65 34.50 30.34
CA PHE A 158 24.02 33.92 29.15
C PHE A 158 25.04 33.05 28.42
N ASP A 159 24.86 31.73 28.49
CA ASP A 159 25.75 30.77 27.85
C ASP A 159 25.19 30.33 26.49
N TYR A 160 25.91 30.65 25.40
CA TYR A 160 25.51 30.30 24.03
C TYR A 160 25.37 28.79 23.82
N ALA A 161 26.13 27.98 24.56
CA ALA A 161 26.03 26.52 24.49
C ALA A 161 24.66 26.01 24.97
N ASN A 162 23.96 26.78 25.81
CA ASN A 162 22.63 26.44 26.27
C ASN A 162 21.53 26.81 25.28
N GLY A 163 21.81 27.60 24.24
CA GLY A 163 20.79 28.01 23.25
C GLY A 163 20.99 29.46 22.83
N ASP A 164 20.52 29.79 21.63
CA ASP A 164 20.64 31.11 20.99
C ASP A 164 19.48 32.06 21.35
N MET A 165 18.50 31.60 22.14
CA MET A 165 17.44 32.43 22.72
C MET A 165 17.17 32.04 24.17
N GLN A 166 17.26 32.99 25.10
CA GLN A 166 17.04 32.75 26.53
C GLN A 166 16.15 33.83 27.14
N GLN A 167 15.36 33.46 28.14
CA GLN A 167 14.48 34.38 28.87
C GLN A 167 14.99 34.53 30.31
N LEU A 168 15.10 35.78 30.77
CA LEU A 168 15.52 36.08 32.15
C LEU A 168 14.54 37.04 32.82
N THR A 169 13.92 36.56 33.90
CA THR A 169 13.11 37.39 34.81
C THR A 169 13.97 37.93 35.94
N VAL A 170 13.89 39.24 36.16
CA VAL A 170 14.69 39.91 37.18
C VAL A 170 13.81 40.35 38.33
N THR A 171 14.30 40.13 39.55
CA THR A 171 13.62 40.51 40.81
C THR A 171 14.48 41.38 41.73
N GLY A 172 15.67 41.78 41.28
CA GLY A 172 16.57 42.72 41.96
C GLY A 172 17.74 43.14 41.06
N ASN A 173 18.59 44.04 41.56
CA ASN A 173 19.71 44.57 40.77
C ASN A 173 20.70 43.45 40.37
N MET A 174 21.15 43.46 39.11
CA MET A 174 21.99 42.40 38.58
C MET A 174 23.03 42.91 37.57
N ALA A 175 23.98 42.04 37.23
CA ALA A 175 24.89 42.20 36.11
C ALA A 175 24.68 41.06 35.10
N ILE A 176 24.87 41.34 33.81
CA ILE A 176 24.86 40.31 32.77
C ILE A 176 26.28 40.00 32.32
N ALA A 177 26.53 38.75 31.95
CA ALA A 177 27.74 38.27 31.30
C ALA A 177 27.38 37.31 30.17
N PHE A 178 28.35 37.01 29.30
CA PHE A 178 28.17 36.13 28.15
C PHE A 178 29.27 35.07 28.13
N SER A 179 28.94 33.83 27.80
CA SER A 179 29.90 32.72 27.63
C SER A 179 29.53 31.81 26.46
N GLY A 180 30.45 30.92 26.07
CA GLY A 180 30.18 29.87 25.09
C GLY A 180 30.04 30.33 23.63
N PHE A 181 30.17 31.62 23.34
CA PHE A 181 30.14 32.13 21.98
C PHE A 181 31.28 31.52 21.13
N PRO A 182 31.01 31.09 19.88
CA PRO A 182 32.04 30.58 18.99
C PRO A 182 33.13 31.62 18.72
N ALA A 183 34.38 31.26 19.01
CA ALA A 183 35.52 32.13 18.75
C ALA A 183 35.73 32.34 17.24
N GLY A 184 36.08 33.57 16.84
CA GLY A 184 36.42 33.92 15.46
C GLY A 184 35.23 33.94 14.49
N GLN A 185 34.00 33.92 14.99
CA GLN A 185 32.78 33.90 14.18
C GLN A 185 31.81 34.99 14.64
N VAL A 186 31.11 35.58 13.68
CA VAL A 186 29.97 36.45 14.01
C VAL A 186 28.82 35.57 14.49
N SER A 187 28.31 35.87 15.67
CA SER A 187 27.26 35.10 16.33
C SER A 187 26.18 36.03 16.88
N ALA A 188 24.95 35.52 17.02
CA ALA A 188 23.80 36.30 17.50
C ALA A 188 23.02 35.52 18.55
N PHE A 189 22.51 36.23 19.53
CA PHE A 189 21.80 35.69 20.69
C PHE A 189 20.61 36.59 21.02
N ILE A 190 19.45 35.99 21.27
CA ILE A 190 18.22 36.71 21.61
C ILE A 190 17.96 36.58 23.12
N ILE A 191 17.67 37.69 23.79
CA ILE A 191 17.27 37.70 25.20
C ILE A 191 15.85 38.24 25.31
N ASP A 192 14.95 37.47 25.92
CA ASP A 192 13.67 37.98 26.41
C ASP A 192 13.84 38.44 27.87
N ALA A 193 13.97 39.75 28.04
CA ALA A 193 14.26 40.42 29.31
C ALA A 193 12.97 40.80 30.04
N VAL A 194 12.62 40.08 31.10
CA VAL A 194 11.35 40.25 31.82
C VAL A 194 11.55 41.07 33.11
N ASN A 195 10.86 42.21 33.21
CA ASN A 195 10.88 43.16 34.33
C ASN A 195 12.22 43.85 34.59
N TRP A 196 13.10 43.96 33.58
CA TRP A 196 14.42 44.55 33.77
C TRP A 196 14.36 46.05 34.13
N GLY A 197 13.36 46.80 33.64
CA GLY A 197 13.26 48.24 33.91
C GLY A 197 12.86 48.62 35.33
N SER A 198 12.58 47.64 36.19
CA SER A 198 12.35 47.87 37.62
C SER A 198 13.64 47.85 38.44
N TYR A 199 14.77 47.50 37.83
CA TYR A 199 16.03 47.24 38.51
C TYR A 199 17.22 47.81 37.74
N THR A 200 18.35 47.99 38.42
CA THR A 200 19.61 48.33 37.75
C THR A 200 20.19 47.06 37.12
N VAL A 201 20.38 47.09 35.80
CA VAL A 201 21.09 46.04 35.05
C VAL A 201 22.46 46.58 34.62
N THR A 202 23.52 45.91 35.06
CA THR A 202 24.90 46.26 34.71
C THR A 202 25.36 45.45 33.51
N HIS A 203 25.85 46.14 32.47
CA HIS A 203 26.38 45.53 31.26
C HIS A 203 27.88 45.21 31.37
N PRO A 204 28.40 44.23 30.62
CA PRO A 204 29.83 43.97 30.51
C PRO A 204 30.60 45.21 30.07
N VAL A 205 31.81 45.38 30.61
CA VAL A 205 32.73 46.45 30.18
C VAL A 205 33.09 46.24 28.71
N GLY A 206 33.08 47.32 27.92
CA GLY A 206 33.42 47.27 26.49
C GLY A 206 32.27 46.81 25.59
N MET A 207 31.10 46.49 26.15
CA MET A 207 29.90 46.25 25.36
C MET A 207 29.47 47.53 24.64
N LEU A 208 29.16 47.41 23.35
CA LEU A 208 28.59 48.48 22.55
C LEU A 208 27.07 48.40 22.55
N PHE A 209 26.42 49.51 22.23
CA PHE A 209 24.97 49.60 22.11
C PHE A 209 24.61 50.07 20.71
N GLY A 210 23.59 49.45 20.09
CA GLY A 210 23.21 49.73 18.70
C GLY A 210 22.88 51.21 18.44
N ASN A 211 22.42 51.93 19.48
CA ASN A 211 22.11 53.37 19.42
C ASN A 211 23.18 54.26 20.10
N GLY A 212 24.33 53.71 20.49
CA GLY A 212 25.40 54.44 21.17
C GLY A 212 25.21 54.66 22.68
N GLU A 213 24.02 54.41 23.22
CA GLU A 213 23.70 54.53 24.65
C GLU A 213 23.12 53.22 25.21
N ALA A 214 23.32 53.00 26.52
CA ALA A 214 22.74 51.86 27.20
C ALA A 214 21.20 51.89 27.12
N PRO A 215 20.54 50.75 26.87
CA PRO A 215 19.09 50.70 26.71
C PRO A 215 18.38 51.03 28.03
N ILE A 216 17.21 51.66 27.90
CA ILE A 216 16.24 51.80 28.99
C ILE A 216 15.22 50.67 28.82
N TYR A 217 15.05 49.86 29.86
CA TYR A 217 14.13 48.72 29.88
C TYR A 217 12.76 49.10 30.42
N THR A 218 11.75 48.30 30.07
CA THR A 218 10.39 48.44 30.56
C THR A 218 10.27 47.90 32.00
N SER A 219 9.69 48.67 32.92
CA SER A 219 9.59 48.27 34.33
C SER A 219 8.70 47.05 34.57
N ALA A 220 7.63 46.88 33.78
CA ALA A 220 6.75 45.72 33.82
C ALA A 220 6.44 45.24 32.39
N GLY A 221 6.99 44.10 32.00
CA GLY A 221 6.86 43.53 30.66
C GLY A 221 8.09 42.77 30.20
N THR A 222 8.06 42.32 28.95
CA THR A 222 9.18 41.65 28.28
C THR A 222 9.75 42.58 27.21
N ASP A 223 11.05 42.82 27.25
CA ASP A 223 11.79 43.47 26.15
C ASP A 223 12.58 42.40 25.41
N ARG A 224 12.63 42.46 24.07
CA ARG A 224 13.45 41.54 23.26
C ARG A 224 14.73 42.21 22.82
N LEU A 225 15.84 41.63 23.24
CA LEU A 225 17.18 42.12 22.97
C LEU A 225 17.86 41.20 21.96
N LEU A 226 18.59 41.78 21.03
CA LEU A 226 19.54 41.09 20.17
C LEU A 226 20.94 41.44 20.65
N VAL A 227 21.71 40.42 21.02
CA VAL A 227 23.13 40.53 21.33
C VAL A 227 23.91 39.89 20.19
N THR A 228 24.77 40.66 19.54
CA THR A 228 25.71 40.13 18.55
C THR A 228 27.11 40.12 19.12
N CYS A 229 27.86 39.06 18.85
CA CYS A 229 29.29 38.99 19.09
C CYS A 229 30.00 39.02 17.74
N ASP A 230 30.92 39.94 17.53
CA ASP A 230 31.73 39.96 16.30
C ASP A 230 32.88 38.94 16.37
N LYS A 231 33.63 38.82 15.26
CA LYS A 231 34.76 37.88 15.18
C LYS A 231 35.89 38.18 16.19
N ASP A 232 35.94 39.40 16.73
CA ASP A 232 36.97 39.86 17.65
C ASP A 232 36.50 39.75 19.13
N GLY A 233 35.29 39.23 19.36
CA GLY A 233 34.73 39.03 20.69
C GLY A 233 34.04 40.26 21.28
N ILE A 234 33.76 41.29 20.47
CA ILE A 234 33.08 42.51 20.92
C ILE A 234 31.56 42.27 20.87
N PHE A 235 30.91 42.49 22.01
CA PHE A 235 29.45 42.38 22.11
C PHE A 235 28.77 43.70 21.78
N THR A 236 27.70 43.64 20.99
CA THR A 236 26.78 44.76 20.74
C THR A 236 25.37 44.36 21.15
N LEU A 237 24.70 45.19 21.96
CA LEU A 237 23.31 45.01 22.35
C LEU A 237 22.41 45.97 21.59
N SER A 238 21.33 45.43 21.02
CA SER A 238 20.26 46.20 20.39
C SER A 238 18.92 45.76 20.96
N VAL A 239 18.07 46.72 21.30
CA VAL A 239 16.67 46.43 21.66
C VAL A 239 15.87 46.33 20.36
N THR A 240 15.28 45.17 20.11
CA THR A 240 14.49 44.93 18.89
C THR A 240 13.02 45.29 19.10
N GLU A 241 12.49 44.98 20.28
CA GLU A 241 11.11 45.25 20.67
C GLU A 241 11.08 45.56 22.18
N GLN A 242 10.24 46.51 22.59
CA GLN A 242 10.04 46.85 23.99
C GLN A 242 8.60 46.57 24.41
N ASN A 243 8.41 46.21 25.68
CA ASN A 243 7.10 46.03 26.30
C ASN A 243 6.18 45.08 25.51
N ILE A 244 6.74 43.97 25.03
CA ILE A 244 6.00 42.91 24.34
C ILE A 244 4.92 42.41 25.29
N LYS A 245 3.66 42.56 24.87
CA LYS A 245 2.52 41.98 25.57
C LYS A 245 2.28 40.58 25.03
N ALA A 246 1.97 39.63 25.92
CA ALA A 246 1.46 38.34 25.49
C ALA A 246 0.24 38.59 24.57
N VAL A 247 0.22 37.94 23.41
CA VAL A 247 -0.97 37.92 22.57
C VAL A 247 -2.02 37.17 23.36
N VAL A 248 -3.01 37.88 23.89
CA VAL A 248 -4.17 37.26 24.53
C VAL A 248 -4.90 36.52 23.42
N ALA A 249 -4.85 35.19 23.46
CA ALA A 249 -5.56 34.32 22.52
C ALA A 249 -7.07 34.41 22.71
#